data_AF-A0A931W7J4-F1
#
_entry.id   AF-A0A931W7J4-F1
#
_cell.length_a   1.000
_cell.length_b   1.000
_cell.length_c   1.000
_cell.angle_alpha   90.00
_cell.angle_beta   90.00
_cell.angle_gamma   90.00
#
_symmetry.space_group_name_H-M   'P 1'
#
loop_
_entity.id
_entity.type
_entity.pdbx_description
1 polymer ?
#
loop_
_entity_poly.entity_id
_entity_poly.type
_entity_poly.pdbx_seq_one_letter_code
_entity_poly.pdbx_strand_id
1 'polypeptide(L)'
;MSLTHYISYATIKILKINHRATMYIMILESPQIFRSQKEELKNVKVIEAFYGALKELFFIEHPKIKKNTSEVQKLLENYLNSNTANSNWIFYPWKNVVIHTLTEELYFKVRTARNRNIITEEEQQRYRKFKVGIAGLSVGSAVAEALSSTGGPKIFKLADPDIIELTNLNRIKATVLDIGCKKTDVAAKQIWEVDPFAEIYLWSNGLNKNNIEEFILGEPKLDVFIDEMDDLEIKFLSRIICAKNRIPVVMATDNGDGTILDIERYDLDPSYLPFHGLLGNLKIEDLAGLDKEQWVATAMKIIGSDYLVERLKTSLLEIGKTLSGVSQIATGAKISGAGVAHAVRLIANKGSLASGKYKLNLEELCKITI
;
A
#
# COMPACT_ATOMS: atom_id res chain seq x y z
N MET A 1 -2.89 20.47 -38.39
CA MET A 1 -2.48 20.31 -36.98
C MET A 1 -3.30 19.18 -36.38
N SER A 2 -2.79 17.95 -36.39
CA SER A 2 -3.41 16.82 -35.68
C SER A 2 -2.47 16.33 -34.59
N LEU A 3 -2.96 16.37 -33.35
CA LEU A 3 -2.35 15.71 -32.21
C LEU A 3 -2.75 14.24 -32.24
N THR A 4 -1.84 13.40 -32.71
CA THR A 4 -1.85 11.96 -32.44
C THR A 4 -0.40 11.55 -32.50
N HIS A 5 0.19 11.21 -31.35
CA HIS A 5 1.30 10.28 -31.12
C HIS A 5 1.85 10.53 -29.69
N TYR A 6 1.18 9.96 -28.69
CA TYR A 6 1.84 9.51 -27.46
C TYR A 6 1.54 8.02 -27.35
N ILE A 7 2.40 7.20 -27.96
CA ILE A 7 2.38 5.76 -27.80
C ILE A 7 3.10 5.48 -26.48
N SER A 8 2.32 5.07 -25.48
CA SER A 8 2.81 4.40 -24.27
C SER A 8 3.50 3.10 -24.68
N TYR A 9 4.78 2.96 -24.36
CA TYR A 9 5.49 1.69 -24.46
C TYR A 9 5.01 0.78 -23.32
N ALA A 10 3.92 0.05 -23.55
CA ALA A 10 3.54 -1.10 -22.74
C ALA A 10 3.86 -2.37 -23.52
N THR A 11 4.79 -3.19 -23.03
CA THR A 11 5.05 -4.50 -23.64
C THR A 11 3.85 -5.42 -23.38
N ILE A 12 3.19 -5.86 -24.46
CA ILE A 12 2.13 -6.88 -24.41
C ILE A 12 2.81 -8.23 -24.16
N LYS A 13 2.66 -8.78 -22.95
CA LYS A 13 3.04 -10.17 -22.66
C LYS A 13 1.79 -11.06 -22.75
N ILE A 14 1.83 -12.06 -23.64
CA ILE A 14 0.77 -13.07 -23.77
C ILE A 14 1.01 -14.14 -22.70
N LEU A 15 0.21 -14.15 -21.64
CA LEU A 15 0.12 -15.31 -20.74
C LEU A 15 -0.94 -16.27 -21.30
N LYS A 16 -0.50 -17.43 -21.79
CA LYS A 16 -1.40 -18.56 -22.08
C LYS A 16 -1.84 -19.17 -20.75
N ILE A 17 -2.97 -18.72 -20.22
CA ILE A 17 -3.68 -19.45 -19.17
C ILE A 17 -4.62 -20.45 -19.86
N ASN A 18 -4.60 -21.70 -19.40
CA ASN A 18 -5.27 -22.84 -20.03
C ASN A 18 -6.74 -22.55 -20.39
N HIS A 19 -7.08 -22.82 -21.65
CA HIS A 19 -8.40 -22.93 -22.29
C HIS A 19 -9.60 -22.17 -21.67
N ARG A 20 -9.65 -20.85 -21.87
CA ARG A 20 -10.73 -20.08 -22.55
C ARG A 20 -10.49 -18.58 -22.30
N ALA A 21 -10.61 -17.79 -23.37
CA ALA A 21 -10.37 -16.34 -23.49
C ALA A 21 -8.90 -15.88 -23.50
N THR A 22 -8.44 -15.46 -24.67
CA THR A 22 -7.20 -14.68 -24.84
C THR A 22 -7.43 -13.28 -24.26
N MET A 23 -6.98 -13.03 -23.04
CA MET A 23 -7.06 -11.70 -22.41
C MET A 23 -5.79 -10.90 -22.72
N TYR A 24 -5.93 -9.76 -23.40
CA TYR A 24 -4.83 -8.80 -23.58
C TYR A 24 -4.64 -8.04 -22.27
N ILE A 25 -3.69 -8.48 -21.45
CA ILE A 25 -3.28 -7.76 -20.24
C ILE A 25 -2.17 -6.79 -20.65
N MET A 26 -2.43 -5.49 -20.61
CA MET A 26 -1.34 -4.51 -20.52
C MET A 26 -0.67 -4.74 -19.16
N ILE A 27 0.46 -5.42 -19.18
CA ILE A 27 1.25 -5.69 -17.97
C ILE A 27 2.10 -4.45 -17.74
N LEU A 28 1.86 -3.76 -16.62
CA LEU A 28 2.81 -2.78 -16.12
C LEU A 28 4.18 -3.47 -16.00
N GLU A 29 5.19 -2.96 -16.69
CA GLU A 29 6.52 -3.52 -16.59
C GLU A 29 7.09 -3.27 -15.20
N SER A 30 7.34 -4.35 -14.46
CA SER A 30 8.04 -4.30 -13.18
C SER A 30 9.50 -3.86 -13.36
N PRO A 31 10.18 -3.41 -12.29
CA PRO A 31 11.62 -3.23 -12.32
C PRO A 31 12.33 -4.49 -12.82
N GLN A 32 13.37 -4.30 -13.62
CA GLN A 32 14.19 -5.40 -14.14
C GLN A 32 15.52 -5.42 -13.38
N ILE A 33 15.81 -6.54 -12.71
CA ILE A 33 17.00 -6.69 -11.85
C ILE A 33 18.04 -7.54 -12.57
N PHE A 34 19.28 -7.04 -12.62
CA PHE A 34 20.43 -7.68 -13.25
C PHE A 34 21.62 -7.76 -12.29
N ARG A 35 22.46 -8.79 -12.45
CA ARG A 35 23.71 -8.94 -11.68
C ARG A 35 24.88 -8.15 -12.26
N SER A 36 24.80 -7.77 -13.53
CA SER A 36 25.78 -6.96 -14.22
C SER A 36 25.08 -5.89 -15.05
N GLN A 37 25.81 -4.82 -15.38
CA GLN A 37 25.31 -3.80 -16.29
C GLN A 37 25.07 -4.42 -17.66
N LYS A 38 23.85 -4.31 -18.18
CA LYS A 38 23.57 -4.66 -19.58
C LYS A 38 24.12 -3.57 -20.49
N GLU A 39 25.05 -3.94 -21.37
CA GLU A 39 25.59 -3.06 -22.41
C GLU A 39 24.51 -2.53 -23.38
N GLU A 40 23.35 -3.21 -23.44
CA GLU A 40 22.24 -2.90 -24.34
C GLU A 40 21.40 -1.68 -23.92
N LEU A 41 21.50 -1.22 -22.67
CA LEU A 41 20.72 -0.07 -22.17
C LEU A 41 21.36 1.26 -22.61
N LYS A 42 21.18 1.60 -23.88
CA LYS A 42 21.63 2.89 -24.46
C LYS A 42 20.67 4.02 -24.08
N ASN A 43 21.21 5.21 -23.83
CA ASN A 43 20.44 6.43 -23.51
C ASN A 43 19.58 6.35 -22.23
N VAL A 44 20.00 5.56 -21.24
CA VAL A 44 19.35 5.49 -19.92
C VAL A 44 20.09 6.39 -18.91
N LYS A 45 19.35 7.01 -17.99
CA LYS A 45 19.97 7.73 -16.87
C LYS A 45 20.49 6.73 -15.84
N VAL A 46 21.78 6.78 -15.52
CA VAL A 46 22.39 5.91 -14.49
C VAL A 46 22.46 6.64 -13.16
N ILE A 47 22.01 5.96 -12.10
CA ILE A 47 22.17 6.39 -10.69
C ILE A 47 23.13 5.38 -10.02
N GLU A 48 24.30 5.85 -9.63
CA GLU A 48 25.29 5.07 -8.87
C GLU A 48 25.03 5.25 -7.37
N ALA A 49 24.37 4.29 -6.73
CA ALA A 49 24.04 4.31 -5.30
C ALA A 49 24.79 3.24 -4.50
N PHE A 50 25.47 2.30 -5.15
CA PHE A 50 26.02 1.10 -4.51
C PHE A 50 27.09 1.44 -3.49
N TYR A 51 28.11 2.22 -3.86
CA TYR A 51 29.20 2.58 -2.95
C TYR A 51 28.73 3.44 -1.76
N GLY A 52 27.76 4.32 -2.00
CA GLY A 52 27.12 5.12 -0.93
C GLY A 52 26.41 4.22 0.08
N ALA A 53 25.56 3.31 -0.41
CA ALA A 53 24.83 2.38 0.44
C ALA A 53 25.76 1.39 1.17
N LEU A 54 26.83 0.93 0.52
CA LEU A 54 27.81 0.03 1.13
C LEU A 54 28.62 0.72 2.23
N LYS A 55 28.92 2.01 2.06
CA LYS A 55 29.50 2.85 3.12
C LYS A 55 28.54 3.02 4.30
N GLU A 56 27.24 3.20 4.05
CA GLU A 56 26.24 3.22 5.12
C GLU A 56 26.19 1.90 5.88
N LEU A 57 26.19 0.77 5.16
CA LEU A 57 26.23 -0.57 5.75
C LEU A 57 27.43 -0.76 6.68
N PHE A 58 28.62 -0.33 6.26
CA PHE A 58 29.82 -0.38 7.10
C PHE A 58 29.60 0.29 8.46
N PHE A 59 29.05 1.51 8.49
CA PHE A 59 28.78 2.21 9.75
C PHE A 59 27.63 1.62 10.55
N ILE A 60 26.65 0.99 9.89
CA ILE A 60 25.57 0.25 10.55
C ILE A 60 26.11 -0.97 11.29
N GLU A 61 27.11 -1.66 10.73
CA GLU A 61 27.74 -2.84 11.33
C GLU A 61 28.84 -2.49 12.35
N HIS A 62 29.39 -1.28 12.26
CA HIS A 62 30.48 -0.82 13.12
C HIS A 62 30.12 0.50 13.83
N PRO A 63 29.09 0.52 14.70
CA PRO A 63 28.55 1.77 15.26
C PRO A 63 29.52 2.52 16.19
N LYS A 64 30.58 1.85 16.68
CA LYS A 64 31.62 2.46 17.52
C LYS A 64 32.63 3.29 16.72
N ILE A 65 32.67 3.13 15.39
CA ILE A 65 33.64 3.80 14.52
C ILE A 65 33.20 5.24 14.23
N LYS A 66 34.06 6.22 14.53
CA LYS A 66 33.82 7.65 14.21
C LYS A 66 34.24 7.97 12.77
N LYS A 67 33.41 8.71 12.03
CA LYS A 67 33.54 8.90 10.56
C LYS A 67 34.81 9.59 10.04
N ASN A 68 35.72 10.08 10.91
CA ASN A 68 36.74 11.07 10.52
C ASN A 68 38.18 10.75 11.01
N THR A 69 38.61 9.49 11.07
CA THR A 69 40.04 9.16 11.28
C THR A 69 40.64 8.47 10.06
N SER A 70 41.95 8.65 9.84
CA SER A 70 42.70 8.02 8.74
C SER A 70 42.65 6.49 8.81
N GLU A 71 42.61 5.94 10.01
CA GLU A 71 42.46 4.50 10.26
C GLU A 71 41.10 3.96 9.77
N VAL A 72 40.03 4.75 9.89
CA VAL A 72 38.70 4.40 9.36
C VAL A 72 38.70 4.35 7.83
N GLN A 73 39.45 5.23 7.17
CA GLN A 73 39.47 5.28 5.70
C GLN A 73 40.01 3.96 5.12
N LYS A 74 41.12 3.46 5.66
CA LYS A 74 41.69 2.18 5.21
C LYS A 74 40.77 0.99 5.48
N LEU A 75 40.11 0.96 6.64
CA LEU A 75 39.12 -0.07 6.97
C LEU A 75 37.92 -0.03 6.02
N LEU A 76 37.42 1.17 5.73
CA LEU A 76 36.30 1.37 4.81
C LEU A 76 36.69 0.96 3.39
N GLU A 77 37.85 1.35 2.88
CA GLU A 77 38.35 0.95 1.55
C GLU A 77 38.43 -0.58 1.43
N ASN A 78 39.02 -1.25 2.41
CA ASN A 78 39.07 -2.72 2.45
C ASN A 78 37.67 -3.35 2.45
N TYR A 79 36.76 -2.78 3.24
CA TYR A 79 35.36 -3.24 3.31
C TYR A 79 34.65 -3.08 1.96
N LEU A 80 34.80 -1.93 1.30
CA LEU A 80 34.20 -1.68 -0.02
C LEU A 80 34.72 -2.67 -1.07
N ASN A 81 36.04 -2.86 -1.14
CA ASN A 81 36.66 -3.77 -2.10
C ASN A 81 36.24 -5.23 -1.91
N SER A 82 36.08 -5.66 -0.65
CA SER A 82 35.70 -7.03 -0.31
C SER A 82 34.22 -7.34 -0.56
N ASN A 83 33.38 -6.32 -0.79
CA ASN A 83 31.93 -6.47 -0.92
C ASN A 83 31.38 -6.08 -2.29
N THR A 84 32.23 -5.93 -3.31
CA THR A 84 31.85 -5.54 -4.68
C THR A 84 30.84 -6.48 -5.34
N ALA A 85 30.84 -7.77 -4.98
CA ALA A 85 29.88 -8.76 -5.49
C ALA A 85 28.45 -8.59 -4.95
N ASN A 86 28.27 -7.78 -3.89
CA ASN A 86 26.97 -7.57 -3.26
C ASN A 86 26.15 -6.48 -3.94
N SER A 87 26.18 -6.43 -5.27
CA SER A 87 25.49 -5.42 -6.07
C SER A 87 24.45 -6.00 -7.03
N ASN A 88 23.52 -5.12 -7.42
CA ASN A 88 22.49 -5.33 -8.41
C ASN A 88 22.32 -4.05 -9.25
N TRP A 89 21.95 -4.23 -10.51
CA TRP A 89 21.51 -3.17 -11.42
C TRP A 89 20.00 -3.29 -11.61
N ILE A 90 19.26 -2.21 -11.39
CA ILE A 90 17.79 -2.22 -11.42
C ILE A 90 17.32 -1.17 -12.42
N PHE A 91 16.68 -1.62 -13.50
CA PHE A 91 16.10 -0.75 -14.51
C PHE A 91 14.63 -0.49 -14.23
N TYR A 92 14.24 0.79 -14.28
CA TYR A 92 12.87 1.29 -14.12
C TYR A 92 12.36 1.79 -15.48
N PRO A 93 11.58 0.97 -16.22
CA PRO A 93 11.18 1.31 -17.59
C PRO A 93 10.41 2.63 -17.70
N TRP A 94 9.53 2.91 -16.73
CA TRP A 94 8.69 4.11 -16.73
C TRP A 94 9.46 5.42 -16.45
N LYS A 95 10.69 5.34 -15.96
CA LYS A 95 11.57 6.51 -15.74
C LYS A 95 12.77 6.54 -16.68
N ASN A 96 12.98 5.47 -17.46
CA ASN A 96 14.19 5.27 -18.26
C ASN A 96 15.48 5.47 -17.42
N VAL A 97 15.47 4.90 -16.20
CA VAL A 97 16.55 5.03 -15.21
C VAL A 97 17.05 3.63 -14.83
N VAL A 98 18.37 3.49 -14.72
CA VAL A 98 19.02 2.34 -14.10
C VAL A 98 19.68 2.79 -12.80
N ILE A 99 19.49 2.03 -11.72
CA ILE A 99 20.21 2.22 -10.47
C ILE A 99 21.16 1.05 -10.22
N HIS A 100 22.42 1.34 -9.88
CA HIS A 100 23.34 0.38 -9.31
C HIS A 100 23.25 0.47 -7.78
N THR A 101 22.91 -0.62 -7.12
CA THR A 101 22.64 -0.66 -5.67
C THR A 101 22.98 -2.03 -5.08
N LEU A 102 22.74 -2.21 -3.79
CA LEU A 102 22.98 -3.45 -3.04
C LEU A 102 22.08 -4.60 -3.49
N THR A 103 22.47 -5.83 -3.14
CA THR A 103 21.58 -7.01 -3.19
C THR A 103 20.35 -6.83 -2.29
N GLU A 104 19.28 -7.57 -2.55
CA GLU A 104 18.00 -7.44 -1.82
C GLU A 104 18.18 -7.42 -0.29
N GLU A 105 18.90 -8.41 0.24
CA GLU A 105 19.10 -8.57 1.68
C GLU A 105 19.81 -7.36 2.29
N LEU A 106 20.92 -6.93 1.68
CA LEU A 106 21.69 -5.79 2.18
C LEU A 106 20.95 -4.46 1.96
N TYR A 107 20.27 -4.30 0.83
CA TYR A 107 19.41 -3.14 0.57
C TYR A 107 18.34 -3.00 1.66
N PHE A 108 17.64 -4.08 1.97
CA PHE A 108 16.63 -4.10 3.02
C PHE A 108 17.22 -3.81 4.40
N LYS A 109 18.37 -4.41 4.73
CA LYS A 109 19.11 -4.19 5.99
C LYS A 109 19.50 -2.72 6.16
N VAL A 110 20.02 -2.07 5.11
CA VAL A 110 20.39 -0.65 5.14
C VAL A 110 19.16 0.23 5.25
N ARG A 111 18.14 0.00 4.41
CA ARG A 111 16.90 0.79 4.37
C ARG A 111 16.15 0.79 5.71
N THR A 112 16.17 -0.33 6.44
CA THR A 112 15.47 -0.49 7.72
C THR A 112 16.38 -0.31 8.94
N ALA A 113 17.65 0.05 8.77
CA ALA A 113 18.59 0.16 9.90
C ALA A 113 18.14 1.17 10.97
N ARG A 114 17.42 2.23 10.58
CA ARG A 114 16.87 3.24 11.48
C ARG A 114 15.54 2.84 12.14
N ASN A 115 14.95 1.72 11.74
CA ASN A 115 13.78 1.16 12.41
C ASN A 115 14.18 0.34 13.65
N ARG A 116 15.42 -0.14 13.72
CA ARG A 116 15.90 -1.06 14.76
C ARG A 116 15.55 -0.56 16.16
N ASN A 117 15.13 -1.49 17.02
CA ASN A 117 14.62 -1.28 18.38
C ASN A 117 13.24 -0.62 18.49
N ILE A 118 12.78 0.17 17.52
CA ILE A 118 11.35 0.53 17.39
C ILE A 118 10.59 -0.64 16.75
N ILE A 119 11.24 -1.29 15.79
CA ILE A 119 10.88 -2.58 15.22
C ILE A 119 12.14 -3.44 15.38
N THR A 120 12.08 -4.49 16.18
CA THR A 120 13.19 -5.45 16.33
C THR A 120 13.48 -6.15 15.01
N GLU A 121 14.66 -6.76 14.88
CA GLU A 121 15.03 -7.47 13.66
C GLU A 121 14.07 -8.64 13.39
N GLU A 122 13.70 -9.39 14.42
CA GLU A 122 12.73 -10.48 14.32
C GLU A 122 11.33 -9.96 13.91
N GLU A 123 10.91 -8.82 14.45
CA GLU A 123 9.64 -8.20 14.06
C GLU A 123 9.66 -7.70 12.62
N GLN A 124 10.76 -7.09 12.18
CA GLN A 124 10.93 -6.61 10.82
C GLN A 124 10.89 -7.78 9.82
N GLN A 125 11.50 -8.93 10.16
CA GLN A 125 11.47 -10.13 9.33
C GLN A 125 10.07 -10.75 9.24
N ARG A 126 9.32 -10.82 10.34
CA ARG A 126 7.91 -11.27 10.31
C ARG A 126 7.05 -10.32 9.47
N TYR A 127 7.21 -9.03 9.69
CA TYR A 127 6.50 -7.98 8.95
C TYR A 127 6.80 -8.02 7.44
N ARG A 128 8.06 -8.28 7.06
CA ARG A 128 8.49 -8.42 5.66
C ARG A 128 7.85 -9.62 4.94
N LYS A 129 7.67 -10.74 5.65
CA LYS A 129 7.10 -11.99 5.10
C LYS A 129 5.57 -11.97 5.00
N PHE A 130 4.93 -11.02 5.67
CA PHE A 130 3.47 -10.85 5.67
C PHE A 130 2.98 -10.46 4.27
N LYS A 131 1.82 -10.98 3.85
CA LYS A 131 1.19 -10.70 2.54
C LYS A 131 -0.06 -9.87 2.74
N VAL A 132 -0.12 -8.74 2.05
CA VAL A 132 -1.21 -7.78 2.19
C VAL A 132 -2.01 -7.65 0.90
N GLY A 133 -3.33 -7.57 1.01
CA GLY A 133 -4.19 -7.16 -0.09
C GLY A 133 -4.84 -5.82 0.23
N ILE A 134 -4.75 -4.85 -0.66
CA ILE A 134 -5.38 -3.53 -0.54
C ILE A 134 -6.39 -3.40 -1.66
N ALA A 135 -7.67 -3.23 -1.30
CA ALA A 135 -8.74 -2.97 -2.23
C ALA A 135 -9.24 -1.53 -2.05
N GLY A 136 -9.13 -0.72 -3.10
CA GLY A 136 -9.26 0.74 -3.05
C GLY A 136 -7.91 1.43 -2.84
N LEU A 137 -7.52 2.32 -3.74
CA LEU A 137 -6.22 3.01 -3.79
C LEU A 137 -6.36 4.54 -3.79
N SER A 138 -7.51 5.05 -3.34
CA SER A 138 -7.59 6.43 -2.85
C SER A 138 -6.83 6.53 -1.52
N VAL A 139 -7.50 6.31 -0.38
CA VAL A 139 -6.83 6.27 0.94
C VAL A 139 -5.86 5.10 1.02
N GLY A 140 -6.21 3.95 0.42
CA GLY A 140 -5.33 2.78 0.38
C GLY A 140 -3.97 3.02 -0.30
N SER A 141 -3.80 4.05 -1.14
CA SER A 141 -2.46 4.43 -1.63
C SER A 141 -1.55 4.96 -0.51
N ALA A 142 -2.09 5.70 0.45
CA ALA A 142 -1.36 6.15 1.63
C ALA A 142 -1.00 4.97 2.55
N VAL A 143 -1.87 3.95 2.62
CA VAL A 143 -1.57 2.69 3.31
C VAL A 143 -0.40 1.98 2.63
N ALA A 144 -0.45 1.79 1.31
CA ALA A 144 0.62 1.16 0.55
C ALA A 144 1.97 1.88 0.71
N GLU A 145 1.95 3.23 0.69
CA GLU A 145 3.12 4.06 0.97
C GLU A 145 3.67 3.85 2.38
N ALA A 146 2.81 3.88 3.40
CA ALA A 146 3.22 3.72 4.80
C ALA A 146 3.77 2.31 5.08
N LEU A 147 3.13 1.27 4.54
CA LEU A 147 3.58 -0.12 4.62
C LEU A 147 4.97 -0.28 3.98
N SER A 148 5.13 0.15 2.73
CA SER A 148 6.41 0.02 1.99
C SER A 148 7.53 0.82 2.65
N SER A 149 7.28 2.07 3.05
CA SER A 149 8.27 2.97 3.66
C SER A 149 8.75 2.47 5.03
N THR A 150 7.89 1.81 5.81
CA THR A 150 8.23 1.24 7.13
C THR A 150 9.01 -0.09 7.03
N GLY A 151 9.39 -0.52 5.81
CA GLY A 151 10.07 -1.80 5.60
C GLY A 151 9.13 -3.00 5.63
N GLY A 152 7.84 -2.78 5.38
CA GLY A 152 6.78 -3.76 5.53
C GLY A 152 6.77 -4.88 4.48
N PRO A 153 5.58 -5.47 4.26
CA PRO A 153 5.36 -6.60 3.36
C PRO A 153 6.17 -6.52 2.08
N LYS A 154 6.77 -7.64 1.68
CA LYS A 154 7.35 -7.77 0.34
C LYS A 154 6.25 -7.95 -0.71
N ILE A 155 5.15 -8.61 -0.34
CA ILE A 155 4.11 -9.10 -1.24
C ILE A 155 2.86 -8.24 -1.08
N PHE A 156 2.41 -7.63 -2.17
CA PHE A 156 1.21 -6.81 -2.24
C PHE A 156 0.25 -7.34 -3.32
N LYS A 157 -1.03 -7.46 -2.99
CA LYS A 157 -2.12 -7.48 -3.96
C LYS A 157 -2.84 -6.13 -3.95
N LEU A 158 -2.96 -5.47 -5.09
CA LEU A 158 -3.57 -4.15 -5.19
C LEU A 158 -4.77 -4.19 -6.15
N ALA A 159 -5.93 -3.76 -5.70
CA ALA A 159 -7.14 -3.69 -6.52
C ALA A 159 -7.73 -2.28 -6.50
N ASP A 160 -7.94 -1.71 -7.67
CA ASP A 160 -8.69 -0.46 -7.85
C ASP A 160 -9.08 -0.35 -9.34
N PRO A 161 -10.37 -0.12 -9.66
CA PRO A 161 -10.82 -0.01 -11.05
C PRO A 161 -10.55 1.37 -11.68
N ASP A 162 -10.23 2.39 -10.88
CA ASP A 162 -10.18 3.77 -11.33
C ASP A 162 -8.80 4.18 -11.87
N ILE A 163 -8.83 5.33 -12.54
CA ILE A 163 -7.66 6.11 -12.94
C ILE A 163 -7.42 7.28 -11.99
N ILE A 164 -6.24 7.88 -12.07
CA ILE A 164 -5.92 9.15 -11.40
C ILE A 164 -6.64 10.28 -12.13
N GLU A 165 -7.47 11.00 -11.38
CA GLU A 165 -8.11 12.24 -11.82
C GLU A 165 -7.52 13.46 -11.10
N LEU A 166 -7.74 14.66 -11.65
CA LEU A 166 -7.26 15.91 -11.04
C LEU A 166 -7.77 16.09 -9.60
N THR A 167 -9.02 15.73 -9.34
CA THR A 167 -9.65 15.79 -8.01
C THR A 167 -9.00 14.84 -7.00
N ASN A 168 -8.21 13.86 -7.45
CA ASN A 168 -7.54 12.90 -6.58
C ASN A 168 -6.19 13.43 -6.05
N LEU A 169 -5.59 14.41 -6.73
CA LEU A 169 -4.28 14.96 -6.35
C LEU A 169 -4.28 15.68 -4.99
N ASN A 170 -5.47 15.93 -4.42
CA ASN A 170 -5.62 16.49 -3.09
C ASN A 170 -5.28 15.52 -1.95
N ARG A 171 -5.13 14.22 -2.22
CA ARG A 171 -4.93 13.18 -1.18
C ARG A 171 -4.12 11.97 -1.63
N ILE A 172 -4.23 11.58 -2.90
CA ILE A 172 -3.39 10.52 -3.46
C ILE A 172 -2.01 11.11 -3.73
N LYS A 173 -0.95 10.42 -3.32
CA LYS A 173 0.40 10.75 -3.76
C LYS A 173 0.45 10.48 -5.26
N ALA A 174 0.31 11.51 -6.08
CA ALA A 174 0.39 11.44 -7.53
C ALA A 174 0.73 12.84 -8.05
N THR A 175 1.15 12.94 -9.30
CA THR A 175 1.49 14.21 -9.94
C THR A 175 0.53 14.51 -11.08
N VAL A 176 0.56 15.74 -11.59
CA VAL A 176 -0.18 16.11 -12.81
C VAL A 176 0.20 15.27 -14.03
N LEU A 177 1.38 14.63 -14.00
CA LEU A 177 1.85 13.73 -15.06
C LEU A 177 1.24 12.32 -14.98
N ASP A 178 0.61 11.98 -13.85
CA ASP A 178 -0.02 10.68 -13.62
C ASP A 178 -1.51 10.67 -13.98
N ILE A 179 -2.10 11.82 -14.32
CA ILE A 179 -3.52 11.92 -14.69
C ILE A 179 -3.82 10.99 -15.89
N GLY A 180 -4.87 10.18 -15.75
CA GLY A 180 -5.25 9.16 -16.73
C GLY A 180 -4.56 7.80 -16.55
N CYS A 181 -3.54 7.69 -15.68
CA CYS A 181 -2.95 6.41 -15.32
C CYS A 181 -3.84 5.66 -14.34
N LYS A 182 -3.85 4.33 -14.38
CA LYS A 182 -4.53 3.49 -13.38
C LYS A 182 -3.96 3.75 -11.98
N LYS A 183 -4.82 3.83 -10.97
CA LYS A 183 -4.39 3.98 -9.57
C LYS A 183 -3.49 2.82 -9.13
N THR A 184 -3.81 1.60 -9.56
CA THR A 184 -3.00 0.40 -9.36
C THR A 184 -1.57 0.55 -9.89
N ASP A 185 -1.40 1.12 -11.09
CA ASP A 185 -0.09 1.29 -11.69
C ASP A 185 0.74 2.35 -10.96
N VAL A 186 0.12 3.46 -10.57
CA VAL A 186 0.78 4.54 -9.83
C VAL A 186 1.24 4.08 -8.45
N ALA A 187 0.38 3.35 -7.72
CA ALA A 187 0.74 2.76 -6.43
C ALA A 187 1.88 1.74 -6.55
N ALA A 188 1.85 0.87 -7.57
CA ALA A 188 2.90 -0.13 -7.80
C ALA A 188 4.26 0.52 -8.08
N LYS A 189 4.30 1.53 -8.97
CA LYS A 189 5.52 2.30 -9.24
C LYS A 189 6.08 2.93 -7.97
N GLN A 190 5.23 3.50 -7.12
CA GLN A 190 5.68 4.10 -5.85
C GLN A 190 6.27 3.09 -4.88
N ILE A 191 5.65 1.91 -4.75
CA ILE A 191 6.20 0.83 -3.92
C ILE A 191 7.56 0.42 -4.48
N TRP A 192 7.70 0.17 -5.79
CA TRP A 192 8.96 -0.25 -6.40
C TRP A 192 10.07 0.80 -6.37
N GLU A 193 9.71 2.08 -6.37
CA GLU A 193 10.66 3.18 -6.21
C GLU A 193 11.22 3.28 -4.78
N VAL A 194 10.53 2.68 -3.80
CA VAL A 194 10.99 2.55 -2.40
C VAL A 194 11.60 1.18 -2.11
N ASP A 195 11.10 0.13 -2.75
CA ASP A 195 11.50 -1.25 -2.58
C ASP A 195 11.43 -2.00 -3.92
N PRO A 196 12.53 -2.00 -4.70
CA PRO A 196 12.54 -2.61 -6.03
C PRO A 196 12.37 -4.14 -6.01
N PHE A 197 12.46 -4.75 -4.83
CA PHE A 197 12.32 -6.19 -4.66
C PHE A 197 10.89 -6.59 -4.25
N ALA A 198 9.99 -5.61 -4.10
CA ALA A 198 8.59 -5.90 -3.82
C ALA A 198 7.93 -6.68 -4.96
N GLU A 199 7.10 -7.65 -4.57
CA GLU A 199 6.32 -8.49 -5.45
C GLU A 199 4.87 -7.99 -5.44
N ILE A 200 4.41 -7.48 -6.58
CA ILE A 200 3.14 -6.75 -6.68
C ILE A 200 2.25 -7.44 -7.70
N TYR A 201 1.04 -7.76 -7.28
CA TYR A 201 -0.01 -8.35 -8.08
C TYR A 201 -1.15 -7.33 -8.25
N LEU A 202 -1.59 -7.10 -9.49
CA LEU A 202 -2.53 -6.02 -9.82
C LEU A 202 -3.87 -6.55 -10.30
N TRP A 203 -4.95 -6.07 -9.67
CA TRP A 203 -6.35 -6.24 -10.07
C TRP A 203 -6.90 -4.88 -10.49
N SER A 204 -6.39 -4.36 -11.61
CA SER A 204 -6.71 -3.02 -12.12
C SER A 204 -8.16 -2.82 -12.60
N ASN A 205 -8.97 -3.88 -12.61
CA ASN A 205 -10.41 -3.80 -12.92
C ASN A 205 -11.27 -3.83 -11.64
N GLY A 206 -10.65 -3.68 -10.48
CA GLY A 206 -11.32 -3.77 -9.17
C GLY A 206 -11.74 -5.19 -8.79
N LEU A 207 -12.48 -5.27 -7.69
CA LEU A 207 -13.03 -6.51 -7.16
C LEU A 207 -14.54 -6.59 -7.43
N ASN A 208 -15.00 -7.80 -7.67
CA ASN A 208 -16.41 -8.14 -7.81
C ASN A 208 -16.66 -9.54 -7.24
N LYS A 209 -17.93 -9.97 -7.23
CA LYS A 209 -18.36 -11.27 -6.68
C LYS A 209 -17.60 -12.48 -7.25
N ASN A 210 -17.12 -12.39 -8.49
CA ASN A 210 -16.48 -13.51 -9.19
C ASN A 210 -14.97 -13.61 -8.93
N ASN A 211 -14.30 -12.52 -8.53
CA ASN A 211 -12.84 -12.50 -8.39
C ASN A 211 -12.35 -12.20 -6.96
N ILE A 212 -13.22 -11.74 -6.05
CA ILE A 212 -12.80 -11.38 -4.69
C ILE A 212 -12.26 -12.56 -3.89
N GLU A 213 -12.82 -13.75 -4.08
CA GLU A 213 -12.31 -14.96 -3.42
C GLU A 213 -10.90 -15.30 -3.92
N GLU A 214 -10.63 -15.18 -5.22
CA GLU A 214 -9.29 -15.36 -5.79
C GLU A 214 -8.31 -14.28 -5.30
N PHE A 215 -8.76 -13.02 -5.18
CA PHE A 215 -7.94 -11.96 -4.62
C PHE A 215 -7.49 -12.31 -3.19
N ILE A 216 -8.41 -12.77 -2.35
CA ILE A 216 -8.15 -13.03 -0.92
C ILE A 216 -7.40 -14.36 -0.71
N LEU A 217 -7.85 -15.43 -1.37
CA LEU A 217 -7.42 -16.81 -1.10
C LEU A 217 -6.50 -17.40 -2.18
N GLY A 218 -6.51 -16.85 -3.39
CA GLY A 218 -5.63 -17.29 -4.48
C GLY A 218 -4.17 -17.02 -4.18
N GLU A 219 -3.26 -17.63 -4.94
CA GLU A 219 -1.82 -17.54 -4.66
C GLU A 219 -1.23 -16.17 -5.04
N PRO A 220 -0.50 -15.49 -4.13
CA PRO A 220 -0.24 -15.87 -2.75
C PRO A 220 -1.45 -15.54 -1.84
N LYS A 221 -1.87 -16.47 -0.98
CA LYS A 221 -2.97 -16.23 -0.02
C LYS A 221 -2.64 -15.07 0.91
N LEU A 222 -3.60 -14.17 1.14
CA LEU A 222 -3.41 -13.00 2.01
C LEU A 222 -3.31 -13.38 3.50
N ASP A 223 -2.45 -12.67 4.22
CA ASP A 223 -2.39 -12.73 5.68
C ASP A 223 -3.26 -11.63 6.34
N VAL A 224 -3.60 -10.57 5.59
CA VAL A 224 -4.55 -9.51 5.98
C VAL A 224 -5.19 -8.90 4.73
N PHE A 225 -6.48 -8.55 4.85
CA PHE A 225 -7.20 -7.80 3.84
C PHE A 225 -7.41 -6.36 4.33
N ILE A 226 -7.02 -5.39 3.50
CA ILE A 226 -7.17 -3.96 3.75
C ILE A 226 -8.25 -3.44 2.83
N ASP A 227 -9.29 -2.88 3.42
CA ASP A 227 -10.53 -2.53 2.75
C ASP A 227 -10.76 -1.01 2.75
N GLU A 228 -10.55 -0.42 1.58
CA GLU A 228 -10.71 1.00 1.27
C GLU A 228 -11.66 1.18 0.06
N MET A 229 -12.60 0.25 -0.12
CA MET A 229 -13.56 0.24 -1.23
C MET A 229 -14.82 1.04 -0.91
N ASP A 230 -15.44 1.64 -1.94
CA ASP A 230 -16.73 2.33 -1.83
C ASP A 230 -17.95 1.41 -2.09
N ASP A 231 -17.72 0.26 -2.74
CA ASP A 231 -18.76 -0.73 -3.03
C ASP A 231 -19.10 -1.52 -1.77
N LEU A 232 -20.22 -1.17 -1.12
CA LEU A 232 -20.67 -1.74 0.14
C LEU A 232 -20.98 -3.24 0.05
N GLU A 233 -21.45 -3.72 -1.12
CA GLU A 233 -21.77 -5.13 -1.32
C GLU A 233 -20.48 -5.97 -1.31
N ILE A 234 -19.47 -5.54 -2.08
CA ILE A 234 -18.16 -6.18 -2.11
C ILE A 234 -17.45 -6.05 -0.75
N LYS A 235 -17.64 -4.92 -0.06
CA LYS A 235 -17.18 -4.67 1.32
C LYS A 235 -17.70 -5.71 2.30
N PHE A 236 -19.00 -6.00 2.27
CA PHE A 236 -19.60 -7.03 3.12
C PHE A 236 -19.12 -8.42 2.71
N LEU A 237 -19.14 -8.75 1.42
CA LEU A 237 -18.70 -10.05 0.92
C LEU A 237 -17.25 -10.37 1.33
N SER A 238 -16.36 -9.38 1.29
CA SER A 238 -14.97 -9.52 1.74
C SER A 238 -14.88 -10.01 3.19
N ARG A 239 -15.71 -9.49 4.09
CA ARG A 239 -15.76 -9.87 5.51
C ARG A 239 -16.26 -11.29 5.71
N ILE A 240 -17.26 -11.71 4.95
CA ILE A 240 -17.74 -13.10 4.99
C ILE A 240 -16.64 -14.08 4.57
N ILE A 241 -15.94 -13.78 3.47
CA ILE A 241 -14.82 -14.61 2.99
C ILE A 241 -13.69 -14.62 4.02
N CYS A 242 -13.32 -13.44 4.53
CA CYS A 242 -12.25 -13.28 5.52
C CYS A 242 -12.56 -13.99 6.85
N ALA A 243 -13.77 -13.84 7.38
CA ALA A 243 -14.25 -14.52 8.59
C ALA A 243 -14.15 -16.05 8.46
N LYS A 244 -14.70 -16.59 7.38
CA LYS A 244 -14.65 -18.03 7.07
C LYS A 244 -13.21 -18.56 7.00
N ASN A 245 -12.28 -17.73 6.52
CA ASN A 245 -10.89 -18.12 6.27
C ASN A 245 -9.88 -17.63 7.31
N ARG A 246 -10.36 -17.02 8.40
CA ARG A 246 -9.52 -16.48 9.48
C ARG A 246 -8.49 -15.45 8.99
N ILE A 247 -8.91 -14.57 8.09
CA ILE A 247 -8.08 -13.47 7.58
C ILE A 247 -8.58 -12.18 8.25
N PRO A 248 -7.75 -11.45 9.00
CA PRO A 248 -8.16 -10.19 9.59
C PRO A 248 -8.47 -9.16 8.50
N VAL A 249 -9.45 -8.29 8.79
CA VAL A 249 -9.78 -7.13 7.96
C VAL A 249 -9.38 -5.86 8.70
N VAL A 250 -8.76 -4.93 7.98
CA VAL A 250 -8.45 -3.59 8.45
C VAL A 250 -9.03 -2.58 7.46
N MET A 251 -9.77 -1.60 7.96
CA MET A 251 -10.26 -0.46 7.18
C MET A 251 -9.91 0.82 7.91
N ALA A 252 -9.64 1.89 7.17
CA ALA A 252 -9.71 3.25 7.67
C ALA A 252 -10.90 4.01 7.08
N THR A 253 -11.37 5.00 7.82
CA THR A 253 -12.26 6.03 7.31
C THR A 253 -11.66 7.39 7.63
N ASP A 254 -11.39 8.19 6.60
CA ASP A 254 -10.97 9.58 6.77
C ASP A 254 -12.03 10.33 7.57
N ASN A 255 -11.61 11.00 8.65
CA ASN A 255 -12.51 11.64 9.61
C ASN A 255 -12.08 13.08 9.89
N GLY A 256 -12.03 13.90 8.83
CA GLY A 256 -11.41 15.23 8.88
C GLY A 256 -9.88 15.13 8.94
N ASP A 257 -9.25 15.85 9.86
CA ASP A 257 -7.82 15.72 10.21
C ASP A 257 -7.56 14.51 11.14
N GLY A 258 -8.32 13.44 10.96
CA GLY A 258 -8.23 12.22 11.76
C GLY A 258 -8.63 11.00 10.97
N THR A 259 -8.69 9.86 11.64
CA THR A 259 -9.12 8.58 11.06
C THR A 259 -9.91 7.77 12.08
N ILE A 260 -10.79 6.92 11.58
CA ILE A 260 -11.41 5.83 12.32
C ILE A 260 -10.83 4.54 11.74
N LEU A 261 -10.18 3.74 12.57
CA LEU A 261 -9.67 2.42 12.21
C LEU A 261 -10.67 1.36 12.64
N ASP A 262 -11.15 0.58 11.68
CA ASP A 262 -11.96 -0.61 11.89
C ASP A 262 -11.04 -1.83 11.83
N ILE A 263 -10.92 -2.51 12.97
CA ILE A 263 -10.13 -3.74 13.08
C ILE A 263 -11.08 -4.91 13.31
N GLU A 264 -11.07 -5.88 12.41
CA GLU A 264 -11.86 -7.11 12.53
C GLU A 264 -10.90 -8.31 12.53
N ARG A 265 -10.48 -8.75 13.72
CA ARG A 265 -9.53 -9.85 13.95
C ARG A 265 -10.19 -11.22 13.79
N TYR A 266 -10.65 -11.51 12.57
CA TYR A 266 -11.21 -12.82 12.23
C TYR A 266 -10.25 -14.00 12.43
N ASP A 267 -8.94 -13.72 12.48
CA ASP A 267 -7.91 -14.68 12.85
C ASP A 267 -7.95 -15.09 14.34
N LEU A 268 -8.44 -14.20 15.22
CA LEU A 268 -8.63 -14.47 16.64
C LEU A 268 -10.05 -14.94 16.95
N ASP A 269 -11.05 -14.31 16.32
CA ASP A 269 -12.46 -14.62 16.49
C ASP A 269 -13.17 -14.63 15.13
N PRO A 270 -13.32 -15.80 14.49
CA PRO A 270 -14.03 -15.92 13.21
C PRO A 270 -15.55 -15.70 13.35
N SER A 271 -16.09 -15.63 14.58
CA SER A 271 -17.51 -15.34 14.85
C SER A 271 -17.80 -13.85 15.03
N TYR A 272 -16.75 -13.00 15.04
CA TYR A 272 -16.91 -11.56 15.11
C TYR A 272 -17.81 -11.06 13.98
N LEU A 273 -18.72 -10.13 14.27
CA LEU A 273 -19.70 -9.70 13.28
C LEU A 273 -19.10 -8.69 12.29
N PRO A 274 -19.40 -8.80 10.98
CA PRO A 274 -19.07 -7.80 9.98
C PRO A 274 -19.46 -6.39 10.42
N PHE A 275 -18.55 -5.43 10.20
CA PHE A 275 -18.74 -4.02 10.57
C PHE A 275 -19.11 -3.83 12.03
N HIS A 276 -18.55 -4.67 12.92
CA HIS A 276 -18.79 -4.64 14.36
C HIS A 276 -20.27 -4.86 14.75
N GLY A 277 -21.07 -5.46 13.85
CA GLY A 277 -22.51 -5.67 14.06
C GLY A 277 -23.38 -4.44 13.81
N LEU A 278 -22.82 -3.32 13.33
CA LEU A 278 -23.55 -2.06 13.14
C LEU A 278 -24.62 -2.10 12.03
N LEU A 279 -24.56 -3.09 11.15
CA LEU A 279 -25.56 -3.31 10.10
C LEU A 279 -26.79 -4.10 10.60
N GLY A 280 -26.78 -4.63 11.83
CA GLY A 280 -27.90 -5.38 12.38
C GLY A 280 -28.30 -6.58 11.52
N ASN A 281 -29.55 -6.60 11.05
CA ASN A 281 -30.12 -7.70 10.27
C ASN A 281 -29.96 -7.55 8.75
N LEU A 282 -29.26 -6.52 8.27
CA LEU A 282 -29.03 -6.32 6.83
C LEU A 282 -28.19 -7.47 6.27
N LYS A 283 -28.60 -7.96 5.11
CA LYS A 283 -27.90 -8.99 4.34
C LYS A 283 -27.12 -8.35 3.19
N ILE A 284 -26.25 -9.13 2.55
CA ILE A 284 -25.46 -8.68 1.40
C ILE A 284 -26.38 -8.22 0.26
N GLU A 285 -27.49 -8.94 0.04
CA GLU A 285 -28.45 -8.62 -1.03
C GLU A 285 -29.13 -7.25 -0.82
N ASP A 286 -29.25 -6.81 0.44
CA ASP A 286 -29.81 -5.50 0.79
C ASP A 286 -28.85 -4.34 0.44
N LEU A 287 -27.58 -4.64 0.10
CA LEU A 287 -26.57 -3.65 -0.27
C LEU A 287 -26.41 -3.48 -1.79
N ALA A 288 -27.07 -4.32 -2.58
CA ALA A 288 -27.02 -4.24 -4.03
C ALA A 288 -27.95 -3.12 -4.55
N GLY A 289 -27.43 -2.28 -5.45
CA GLY A 289 -28.25 -1.30 -6.18
C GLY A 289 -28.83 -0.18 -5.32
N LEU A 290 -28.21 0.12 -4.17
CA LEU A 290 -28.59 1.25 -3.33
C LEU A 290 -28.56 2.55 -4.13
N ASP A 291 -29.59 3.38 -3.96
CA ASP A 291 -29.53 4.75 -4.41
C ASP A 291 -28.53 5.55 -3.55
N LYS A 292 -28.26 6.80 -3.94
CA LYS A 292 -27.27 7.65 -3.29
C LYS A 292 -27.60 7.95 -1.83
N GLU A 293 -28.88 8.16 -1.49
CA GLU A 293 -29.30 8.47 -0.12
C GLU A 293 -29.19 7.23 0.77
N GLN A 294 -29.61 6.07 0.25
CA GLN A 294 -29.50 4.78 0.92
C GLN A 294 -28.03 4.39 1.13
N TRP A 295 -27.16 4.64 0.14
CA TRP A 295 -25.73 4.41 0.26
C TRP A 295 -25.12 5.28 1.37
N VAL A 296 -25.42 6.58 1.40
CA VAL A 296 -24.93 7.49 2.46
C VAL A 296 -25.42 7.04 3.84
N ALA A 297 -26.69 6.71 3.98
CA ALA A 297 -27.26 6.24 5.24
C ALA A 297 -26.59 4.94 5.72
N THR A 298 -26.29 4.02 4.79
CA THR A 298 -25.64 2.75 5.11
C THR A 298 -24.17 2.94 5.44
N ALA A 299 -23.45 3.77 4.69
CA ALA A 299 -22.06 4.14 4.98
C ALA A 299 -21.95 4.79 6.37
N MET A 300 -22.85 5.72 6.72
CA MET A 300 -22.88 6.33 8.06
C MET A 300 -23.12 5.30 9.18
N LYS A 301 -23.94 4.27 8.95
CA LYS A 301 -24.11 3.15 9.90
C LYS A 301 -22.83 2.34 10.06
N ILE A 302 -22.17 1.99 8.96
CA ILE A 302 -20.89 1.25 8.97
C ILE A 302 -19.81 2.02 9.72
N ILE A 303 -19.69 3.32 9.45
CA ILE A 303 -18.68 4.17 10.10
C ILE A 303 -19.00 4.33 11.59
N GLY A 304 -20.29 4.39 11.93
CA GLY A 304 -20.79 4.68 13.27
C GLY A 304 -20.83 6.19 13.50
N SER A 305 -22.03 6.76 13.54
CA SER A 305 -22.24 8.20 13.66
C SER A 305 -21.53 8.84 14.85
N ASP A 306 -21.34 8.12 15.94
CA ASP A 306 -20.73 8.65 17.16
C ASP A 306 -19.21 8.86 17.03
N TYR A 307 -18.59 8.22 16.03
CA TYR A 307 -17.16 8.38 15.75
C TYR A 307 -16.85 9.57 14.82
N LEU A 308 -17.82 9.98 14.01
CA LEU A 308 -17.65 11.02 13.01
C LEU A 308 -17.48 12.41 13.63
N VAL A 309 -16.54 13.20 13.10
CA VAL A 309 -16.45 14.63 13.41
C VAL A 309 -17.61 15.39 12.77
N GLU A 310 -18.06 16.46 13.42
CA GLU A 310 -19.26 17.21 13.03
C GLU A 310 -19.19 17.76 11.60
N ARG A 311 -18.02 18.24 11.20
CA ARG A 311 -17.77 18.74 9.84
C ARG A 311 -17.95 17.64 8.78
N LEU A 312 -17.50 16.42 9.08
CA LEU A 312 -17.66 15.30 8.16
C LEU A 312 -19.11 14.83 8.11
N LYS A 313 -19.82 14.75 9.26
CA LYS A 313 -21.27 14.47 9.27
C LYS A 313 -22.02 15.43 8.36
N THR A 314 -21.76 16.73 8.53
CA THR A 314 -22.37 17.78 7.70
C THR A 314 -22.03 17.57 6.23
N SER A 315 -20.76 17.30 5.90
CA SER A 315 -20.36 17.04 4.52
C SER A 315 -21.04 15.81 3.91
N LEU A 316 -21.21 14.72 4.66
CA LEU A 316 -21.87 13.51 4.14
C LEU A 316 -23.33 13.78 3.75
N LEU A 317 -24.05 14.63 4.50
CA LEU A 317 -25.44 15.00 4.21
C LEU A 317 -25.61 15.92 2.98
N GLU A 318 -24.52 16.52 2.53
CA GLU A 318 -24.47 17.42 1.35
C GLU A 318 -24.12 16.68 0.04
N ILE A 319 -23.79 15.38 0.14
CA ILE A 319 -23.51 14.51 -1.00
C ILE A 319 -24.76 14.38 -1.88
N GLY A 320 -24.64 14.72 -3.16
CA GLY A 320 -25.75 14.74 -4.11
C GLY A 320 -26.53 16.06 -4.16
N LYS A 321 -26.24 16.99 -3.24
CA LYS A 321 -26.81 18.34 -3.23
C LYS A 321 -25.77 19.36 -3.69
N THR A 322 -24.80 19.65 -2.83
CA THR A 322 -23.72 20.61 -3.08
C THR A 322 -22.36 19.93 -3.27
N LEU A 323 -22.24 18.65 -2.90
CA LEU A 323 -21.02 17.85 -3.04
C LEU A 323 -21.23 16.65 -3.98
N SER A 324 -20.23 16.37 -4.83
CA SER A 324 -20.28 15.22 -5.74
C SER A 324 -20.01 13.89 -5.02
N GLY A 325 -19.16 13.89 -3.98
CA GLY A 325 -18.78 12.71 -3.21
C GLY A 325 -18.23 13.07 -1.82
N VAL A 326 -17.63 12.09 -1.15
CA VAL A 326 -17.09 12.23 0.21
C VAL A 326 -15.94 13.23 0.23
N SER A 327 -16.00 14.20 1.14
CA SER A 327 -14.91 15.15 1.34
C SER A 327 -13.73 14.48 2.02
N GLN A 328 -12.55 14.65 1.42
CA GLN A 328 -11.31 14.06 1.90
C GLN A 328 -10.17 15.08 1.79
N ILE A 329 -9.18 14.97 2.67
CA ILE A 329 -8.01 15.84 2.71
C ILE A 329 -6.74 14.99 2.88
N ALA A 330 -5.60 15.48 2.36
CA ALA A 330 -4.33 14.76 2.42
C ALA A 330 -3.92 14.36 3.84
N THR A 331 -4.09 15.24 4.83
CA THR A 331 -3.75 14.97 6.23
C THR A 331 -4.51 13.76 6.78
N GLY A 332 -5.84 13.75 6.61
CA GLY A 332 -6.70 12.62 6.95
C GLY A 332 -6.22 11.32 6.29
N ALA A 333 -6.03 11.33 4.97
CA ALA A 333 -5.56 10.16 4.23
C ALA A 333 -4.19 9.66 4.70
N LYS A 334 -3.26 10.56 5.06
CA LYS A 334 -1.93 10.17 5.61
C LYS A 334 -2.04 9.57 7.00
N ILE A 335 -2.92 10.10 7.86
CA ILE A 335 -3.17 9.55 9.20
C ILE A 335 -3.82 8.17 9.08
N SER A 336 -4.81 8.00 8.20
CA SER A 336 -5.41 6.72 7.85
C SER A 336 -4.34 5.72 7.39
N GLY A 337 -3.47 6.13 6.45
CA GLY A 337 -2.35 5.31 5.98
C GLY A 337 -1.41 4.85 7.10
N ALA A 338 -1.01 5.76 7.99
CA ALA A 338 -0.16 5.45 9.14
C ALA A 338 -0.86 4.53 10.15
N GLY A 339 -2.15 4.75 10.43
CA GLY A 339 -2.96 3.95 11.35
C GLY A 339 -3.12 2.51 10.87
N VAL A 340 -3.48 2.31 9.60
CA VAL A 340 -3.60 0.97 9.01
C VAL A 340 -2.24 0.27 8.98
N ALA A 341 -1.17 0.95 8.57
CA ALA A 341 0.17 0.35 8.55
C ALA A 341 0.63 -0.07 9.95
N HIS A 342 0.31 0.72 10.99
CA HIS A 342 0.56 0.35 12.37
C HIS A 342 -0.22 -0.91 12.78
N ALA A 343 -1.53 -0.96 12.47
CA ALA A 343 -2.37 -2.11 12.77
C ALA A 343 -1.87 -3.39 12.09
N VAL A 344 -1.54 -3.32 10.79
CA VAL A 344 -0.97 -4.45 10.03
C VAL A 344 0.34 -4.92 10.65
N ARG A 345 1.22 -4.00 11.07
CA ARG A 345 2.47 -4.36 11.75
C ARG A 345 2.23 -5.06 13.08
N LEU A 346 1.24 -4.64 13.87
CA LEU A 346 0.87 -5.32 15.10
C LEU A 346 0.34 -6.73 14.80
N ILE A 347 -0.54 -6.89 13.81
CA ILE A 347 -1.07 -8.20 13.40
C ILE A 347 0.06 -9.13 12.95
N ALA A 348 0.94 -8.67 12.06
CA ALA A 348 2.09 -9.45 11.57
C ALA A 348 3.02 -9.92 12.69
N ASN A 349 3.10 -9.15 13.78
CA ASN A 349 3.93 -9.43 14.94
C ASN A 349 3.19 -10.09 16.11
N LYS A 350 1.93 -10.47 15.92
CA LYS A 350 1.08 -11.02 16.98
C LYS A 350 1.00 -10.11 18.21
N GLY A 351 1.07 -8.80 17.98
CA GLY A 351 0.89 -7.78 19.01
C GLY A 351 -0.56 -7.71 19.50
N SER A 352 -0.75 -7.06 20.65
CA SER A 352 -2.07 -6.84 21.23
C SER A 352 -2.85 -5.81 20.39
N LEU A 353 -3.83 -6.30 19.64
CA LEU A 353 -4.79 -5.48 18.90
C LEU A 353 -6.10 -6.26 18.80
N ALA A 354 -7.12 -5.82 19.53
CA ALA A 354 -8.43 -6.46 19.53
C ALA A 354 -9.27 -6.01 18.33
N SER A 355 -10.35 -6.75 18.03
CA SER A 355 -11.37 -6.24 17.12
C SER A 355 -12.07 -5.02 17.74
N GLY A 356 -12.34 -4.00 16.93
CA GLY A 356 -13.03 -2.80 17.37
C GLY A 356 -12.80 -1.60 16.47
N LYS A 357 -13.45 -0.49 16.83
CA LYS A 357 -13.26 0.82 16.20
C LYS A 357 -12.35 1.69 17.06
N TYR A 358 -11.30 2.22 16.46
CA TYR A 358 -10.32 3.08 17.12
C TYR A 358 -10.29 4.45 16.46
N LYS A 359 -10.46 5.51 17.25
CA LYS A 359 -10.45 6.89 16.75
C LYS A 359 -9.07 7.51 16.99
N LEU A 360 -8.50 8.13 15.96
CA LEU A 360 -7.34 9.00 16.07
C LEU A 360 -7.70 10.36 15.47
N ASN A 361 -7.82 11.39 16.28
CA ASN A 361 -8.26 12.71 15.86
C ASN A 361 -7.23 13.78 16.26
N LEU A 362 -6.59 14.43 15.28
CA LEU A 362 -5.64 15.51 15.56
C LEU A 362 -6.33 16.74 16.15
N GLU A 363 -7.59 17.02 15.81
CA GLU A 363 -8.32 18.16 16.36
C GLU A 363 -8.53 18.04 17.87
N GLU A 364 -8.68 16.81 18.38
CA GLU A 364 -8.79 16.54 19.81
C GLU A 364 -7.41 16.67 20.50
N LEU A 365 -6.35 16.19 19.85
CA LEU A 365 -4.98 16.28 20.37
C LEU A 365 -4.47 17.73 20.47
N CYS A 366 -4.77 18.57 19.47
CA CYS A 366 -4.34 19.98 19.45
C CYS A 366 -5.11 20.88 20.43
N LYS A 367 -6.22 20.39 21.01
CA LYS A 367 -6.96 21.07 22.09
C LYS A 367 -6.41 20.75 23.48
N ILE A 368 -5.41 19.88 23.58
CA ILE A 368 -4.70 19.62 24.83
C ILE A 368 -3.81 20.85 25.09
N THR A 369 -4.34 21.81 25.84
CA THR A 369 -3.54 22.86 26.47
C THR A 369 -2.59 22.19 27.45
N ILE A 370 -1.27 22.36 27.26
CA ILE A 370 -0.23 21.85 28.17
C ILE A 370 -0.22 22.63 29.47
#